data_AF-E9HVC2-F1
#
_entry.id   AF-E9HVC2-F1
#
_cell.length_a   1.000
_cell.length_b   1.000
_cell.length_c   1.000
_cell.angle_alpha   90.00
_cell.angle_beta   90.00
_cell.angle_gamma   90.00
#
_symmetry.space_group_name_H-M   'P 1'
#
loop_
_entity.id
_entity.type
_entity.pdbx_description
1 polymer ?
#
loop_
_entity_poly.entity_id
_entity_poly.type
_entity_poly.pdbx_seq_one_letter_code
_entity_poly.pdbx_strand_id
1 'polypeptide(L)'
;MDLNKTLNWLDLWSNDTFCNQFTVHLLEENLPPRALVSFPGSGNTWLRMLLMGVTGYYVDTIYPGDELFNSKAGSSYELEKDCNCSLLQKTHDLSLFSVVYNMALANKSTDKRLNQEVEQFRGDGILVIRNPFKAILSYRNFAFGGNMAGLAPAEAFSQGPGPIVIGTRRISTWDQFISRSVASWEMLATVWIRGLKRRTELLFRQDNSFKRSESGPKNYPKNPFTESQHLLILKSIQNVQLALKDRGLDPLPVEMYDFYTPMYQYGRWEGYR
;
A
#
# COMPACT_ATOMS: atom_id res chain seq x y z
N MET A 1 40.10 8.33 -2.24
CA MET A 1 38.70 7.91 -2.24
C MET A 1 37.93 9.03 -1.58
N ASP A 2 37.04 9.70 -2.31
CA ASP A 2 36.38 10.92 -1.84
C ASP A 2 35.29 10.55 -0.82
N LEU A 3 35.52 10.84 0.46
CA LEU A 3 34.65 10.39 1.56
C LEU A 3 33.20 10.87 1.41
N ASN A 4 32.98 12.01 0.75
CA ASN A 4 31.65 12.55 0.44
C ASN A 4 30.87 11.69 -0.57
N LYS A 5 31.54 10.96 -1.48
CA LYS A 5 30.85 10.04 -2.41
C LYS A 5 30.44 8.72 -1.75
N THR A 6 31.14 8.31 -0.70
CA THR A 6 30.86 7.07 0.06
C THR A 6 29.63 7.17 0.96
N LEU A 7 29.23 8.38 1.36
CA LEU A 7 28.04 8.61 2.20
C LEU A 7 26.71 8.42 1.46
N ASN A 8 26.72 8.42 0.12
CA ASN A 8 25.50 8.28 -0.67
C ASN A 8 25.18 6.83 -1.04
N TRP A 9 25.98 5.86 -0.60
CA TRP A 9 25.83 4.44 -0.97
C TRP A 9 25.14 3.67 0.14
N LEU A 10 23.89 3.28 -0.09
CA LEU A 10 23.14 2.46 0.83
C LEU A 10 23.50 0.98 0.68
N ASP A 11 23.88 0.33 1.79
CA ASP A 11 24.20 -1.09 1.81
C ASP A 11 22.97 -1.96 2.15
N LEU A 12 22.03 -2.02 1.21
CA LEU A 12 20.74 -2.70 1.41
C LEU A 12 20.81 -4.23 1.31
N TRP A 13 21.86 -4.77 0.68
CA TRP A 13 22.00 -6.19 0.35
C TRP A 13 23.32 -6.80 0.82
N SER A 14 24.00 -6.19 1.79
CA SER A 14 25.26 -6.65 2.38
C SER A 14 25.29 -8.16 2.68
N ASN A 15 24.18 -8.69 3.18
CA ASN A 15 24.06 -10.08 3.61
C ASN A 15 23.63 -11.06 2.51
N ASP A 16 23.37 -10.60 1.28
CA ASP A 16 22.93 -11.44 0.18
C ASP A 16 24.10 -11.79 -0.77
N THR A 17 24.28 -13.07 -1.07
CA THR A 17 25.42 -13.55 -1.88
C THR A 17 25.38 -13.10 -3.34
N PHE A 18 24.20 -12.77 -3.87
CA PHE A 18 24.04 -12.35 -5.27
C PHE A 18 23.77 -10.85 -5.41
N CYS A 19 23.08 -10.26 -4.44
CA CYS A 19 22.62 -8.88 -4.51
C CYS A 19 23.61 -7.88 -3.89
N ASN A 20 24.63 -8.32 -3.14
CA ASN A 20 25.64 -7.43 -2.55
C ASN A 20 26.44 -6.59 -3.57
N GLN A 21 26.44 -7.00 -4.84
CA GLN A 21 27.06 -6.28 -5.95
C GLN A 21 26.28 -5.01 -6.34
N PHE A 22 24.97 -4.95 -6.06
CA PHE A 22 24.16 -3.79 -6.36
C PHE A 22 24.45 -2.67 -5.36
N THR A 23 24.50 -1.44 -5.87
CA THR A 23 24.67 -0.23 -5.07
C THR A 23 23.47 0.67 -5.28
N VAL A 24 23.02 1.31 -4.20
CA VAL A 24 21.94 2.29 -4.24
C VAL A 24 22.49 3.64 -3.88
N HIS A 25 22.19 4.61 -4.73
CA HIS A 25 22.65 5.99 -4.66
C HIS A 25 21.48 6.91 -4.31
N LEU A 26 21.77 7.93 -3.52
CA LEU A 26 20.88 9.09 -3.40
C LEU A 26 20.92 9.90 -4.70
N LEU A 27 19.81 10.56 -5.03
CA LEU A 27 19.80 11.52 -6.13
C LEU A 27 20.65 12.74 -5.75
N GLU A 28 21.56 13.13 -6.64
CA GLU A 28 22.38 14.33 -6.48
C GLU A 28 21.62 15.60 -6.89
N GLU A 29 20.59 15.46 -7.74
CA GLU A 29 19.76 16.56 -8.20
C GLU A 29 18.50 16.74 -7.34
N ASN A 30 18.16 18.00 -7.09
CA ASN A 30 17.00 18.41 -6.32
C ASN A 30 15.72 18.25 -7.19
N LEU A 31 15.32 17.00 -7.44
CA LEU A 31 14.17 16.69 -8.27
C LEU A 31 12.86 16.95 -7.50
N PRO A 32 11.80 17.37 -8.21
CA PRO A 32 10.42 17.22 -7.76
C PRO A 32 10.13 15.91 -7.02
N PRO A 33 9.59 15.95 -5.79
CA PRO A 33 9.16 14.73 -5.12
C PRO A 33 8.06 14.06 -5.93
N ARG A 34 8.15 12.74 -6.04
CA ARG A 34 7.21 11.89 -6.78
C ARG A 34 6.71 10.80 -5.86
N ALA A 35 5.41 10.55 -5.87
CA ALA A 35 4.82 9.61 -4.95
C ALA A 35 5.01 8.15 -5.40
N LEU A 36 5.19 7.25 -4.44
CA LEU A 36 4.92 5.82 -4.61
C LEU A 36 3.75 5.44 -3.70
N VAL A 37 2.56 5.38 -4.27
CA VAL A 37 1.29 5.33 -3.54
C VAL A 37 0.73 3.93 -3.60
N SER A 38 0.27 3.41 -2.46
CA SER A 38 -0.50 2.17 -2.46
C SER A 38 -1.26 1.99 -1.14
N PHE A 39 -2.43 1.37 -1.20
CA PHE A 39 -3.12 0.87 -0.01
C PHE A 39 -2.23 -0.16 0.75
N PRO A 40 -2.21 -0.17 2.10
CA PRO A 40 -1.46 -1.15 2.88
C PRO A 40 -1.66 -2.60 2.42
N GLY A 41 -0.59 -3.38 2.39
CA GLY A 41 -0.65 -4.75 1.87
C GLY A 41 -0.68 -4.86 0.34
N SER A 42 -0.53 -3.77 -0.42
CA SER A 42 -0.50 -3.81 -1.89
C SER A 42 0.88 -4.09 -2.51
N GLY A 43 1.94 -4.17 -1.68
CA GLY A 43 3.28 -4.56 -2.15
C GLY A 43 4.26 -3.41 -2.37
N ASN A 44 4.03 -2.24 -1.79
CA ASN A 44 4.94 -1.08 -1.86
C ASN A 44 6.40 -1.45 -1.56
N THR A 45 6.66 -2.11 -0.42
CA THR A 45 8.01 -2.52 -0.03
C THR A 45 8.70 -3.37 -1.10
N TRP A 46 7.97 -4.29 -1.74
CA TRP A 46 8.52 -5.12 -2.81
C TRP A 46 8.91 -4.29 -4.03
N LEU A 47 8.01 -3.40 -4.48
CA LEU A 47 8.29 -2.54 -5.62
C LEU A 47 9.45 -1.57 -5.34
N ARG A 48 9.57 -1.05 -4.11
CA ARG A 48 10.72 -0.25 -3.69
C ARG A 48 12.03 -1.02 -3.86
N MET A 49 12.10 -2.24 -3.32
CA MET A 49 13.30 -3.08 -3.45
C MET A 49 13.64 -3.38 -4.91
N LEU A 50 12.63 -3.67 -5.73
CA LEU A 50 12.82 -3.88 -7.17
C LEU A 50 13.37 -2.63 -7.86
N LEU A 51 12.73 -1.47 -7.65
CA LEU A 51 13.16 -0.19 -8.23
C LEU A 51 14.57 0.17 -7.80
N MET A 52 14.90 0.03 -6.52
CA MET A 52 16.27 0.28 -6.03
C MET A 52 17.28 -0.68 -6.68
N GLY A 53 16.94 -1.96 -6.80
CA GLY A 53 17.82 -2.96 -7.42
C GLY A 53 18.05 -2.73 -8.92
N VAL A 54 17.03 -2.31 -9.67
CA VAL A 54 17.15 -2.12 -11.13
C VAL A 54 17.64 -0.74 -11.54
N THR A 55 17.36 0.30 -10.73
CA THR A 55 17.75 1.68 -11.05
C THR A 55 19.03 2.12 -10.36
N GLY A 56 19.41 1.46 -9.27
CA GLY A 56 20.49 1.93 -8.40
C GLY A 56 20.17 3.23 -7.66
N TYR A 57 18.91 3.69 -7.63
CA TYR A 57 18.51 4.90 -6.92
C TYR A 57 17.60 4.62 -5.72
N TYR A 58 17.82 5.34 -4.63
CA TYR A 58 17.06 5.19 -3.41
C TYR A 58 15.58 5.53 -3.63
N VAL A 59 14.70 4.68 -3.09
CA VAL A 59 13.27 4.94 -3.02
C VAL A 59 12.87 5.02 -1.56
N ASP A 60 12.27 6.14 -1.16
CA ASP A 60 12.14 6.51 0.24
C ASP A 60 10.99 5.82 0.99
N THR A 61 11.13 5.79 2.32
CA THR A 61 10.14 5.35 3.30
C THR A 61 9.70 6.52 4.17
N ILE A 62 8.39 6.79 4.27
CA ILE A 62 7.89 7.92 5.07
C ILE A 62 8.09 7.81 6.60
N TYR A 63 8.63 6.70 7.15
CA TYR A 63 8.74 6.55 8.61
C TYR A 63 9.84 7.47 9.16
N PRO A 64 9.50 8.60 9.81
CA PRO A 64 10.49 9.57 10.27
C PRO A 64 11.20 9.03 11.52
N GLY A 65 12.53 9.14 11.56
CA GLY A 65 13.33 8.92 12.78
C GLY A 65 13.76 7.49 13.08
N ASP A 66 13.44 6.51 12.22
CA ASP A 66 13.70 5.09 12.50
C ASP A 66 14.71 4.42 11.54
N GLU A 67 15.15 5.10 10.47
CA GLU A 67 16.00 4.49 9.44
C GLU A 67 17.44 5.04 9.54
N LEU A 68 18.22 4.46 10.45
CA LEU A 68 19.68 4.50 10.40
C LEU A 68 20.14 3.69 9.19
N PHE A 69 20.68 4.38 8.19
CA PHE A 69 21.27 3.74 7.03
C PHE A 69 22.74 3.47 7.26
N ASN A 70 23.19 2.25 6.97
CA ASN A 70 24.61 1.93 6.94
C ASN A 70 25.16 2.14 5.52
N SER A 71 26.21 2.94 5.41
CA SER A 71 26.97 3.05 4.18
C SER A 71 27.90 1.84 4.01
N LYS A 72 28.33 1.56 2.77
CA LYS A 72 29.39 0.57 2.50
C LYS A 72 30.74 0.93 3.15
N ALA A 73 30.92 2.16 3.62
CA ALA A 73 32.09 2.57 4.39
C ALA A 73 31.96 2.29 5.90
N GLY A 74 30.86 1.65 6.33
CA GLY A 74 30.61 1.33 7.74
C GLY A 74 30.13 2.52 8.58
N SER A 75 29.77 3.64 7.96
CA SER A 75 29.19 4.80 8.64
C SER A 75 27.67 4.75 8.63
N SER A 76 27.05 5.04 9.77
CA SER A 76 25.59 5.21 9.86
C SER A 76 25.20 6.66 9.61
N TYR A 77 24.15 6.89 8.83
CA TYR A 77 23.59 8.23 8.62
C TYR A 77 22.06 8.19 8.58
N GLU A 78 21.44 9.31 8.94
CA GLU A 78 20.00 9.52 8.85
C GLU A 78 19.69 10.38 7.62
N LEU A 79 18.63 10.01 6.88
CA LEU A 79 18.15 10.82 5.77
C LEU A 79 17.08 11.78 6.27
N GLU A 80 17.26 13.07 5.97
CA GLU A 80 16.21 14.05 6.19
C GLU A 80 15.00 13.73 5.30
N LYS A 81 13.81 13.77 5.89
CA LYS A 81 12.54 13.45 5.20
C LYS A 81 12.32 14.25 3.91
N ASP A 82 12.77 15.50 3.88
CA ASP A 82 12.58 16.43 2.77
C ASP A 82 13.87 16.67 1.96
N CYS A 83 14.84 15.74 2.02
CA CYS A 83 16.11 15.85 1.30
C CYS A 83 15.95 15.95 -0.23
N ASN A 84 14.77 15.60 -0.78
CA ASN A 84 14.50 15.41 -2.22
C ASN A 84 15.53 14.53 -2.94
N CYS A 85 16.17 13.65 -2.18
CA CYS A 85 17.28 12.81 -2.60
C CYS A 85 16.84 11.39 -3.00
N SER A 86 15.53 11.19 -3.22
CA SER A 86 14.91 9.90 -3.53
C SER A 86 14.17 9.91 -4.85
N LEU A 87 14.22 8.78 -5.56
CA LEU A 87 13.54 8.57 -6.83
C LEU A 87 12.02 8.69 -6.70
N LEU A 88 11.46 8.08 -5.65
CA LEU A 88 10.06 8.19 -5.25
C LEU A 88 9.97 8.23 -3.71
N GLN A 89 8.91 8.83 -3.19
CA GLN A 89 8.57 8.86 -1.76
C GLN A 89 7.32 8.00 -1.52
N LYS A 90 7.49 6.94 -0.73
CA LYS A 90 6.38 6.06 -0.35
C LYS A 90 5.32 6.85 0.40
N THR A 91 4.06 6.80 -0.02
CA THR A 91 2.94 7.29 0.80
C THR A 91 1.79 6.29 0.86
N HIS A 92 1.04 6.35 1.96
CA HIS A 92 -0.18 5.58 2.18
C HIS A 92 -1.44 6.44 2.19
N ASP A 93 -1.33 7.76 1.95
CA ASP A 93 -2.42 8.73 1.93
C ASP A 93 -2.96 9.14 3.32
N LEU A 94 -2.96 10.44 3.60
CA LEU A 94 -3.76 11.14 4.63
C LEU A 94 -5.28 10.86 4.52
N SER A 95 -5.77 10.40 3.37
CA SER A 95 -7.16 9.92 3.19
C SER A 95 -7.48 8.69 4.04
N LEU A 96 -6.51 7.78 4.27
CA LEU A 96 -6.65 6.69 5.25
C LEU A 96 -6.91 7.27 6.64
N PHE A 97 -6.15 8.30 7.05
CA PHE A 97 -6.30 8.93 8.37
C PHE A 97 -7.66 9.64 8.49
N SER A 98 -8.11 10.31 7.43
CA SER A 98 -9.38 11.03 7.38
C SER A 98 -10.61 10.11 7.46
N VAL A 99 -10.57 8.96 6.77
CA VAL A 99 -11.63 7.93 6.84
C VAL A 99 -11.60 7.14 8.15
N VAL A 100 -10.40 6.81 8.65
CA VAL A 100 -10.24 5.93 9.82
C VAL A 100 -10.46 6.66 11.15
N TYR A 101 -10.08 7.94 11.24
CA TYR A 101 -10.12 8.69 12.52
C TYR A 101 -11.17 9.81 12.57
N ASN A 102 -11.64 10.34 11.44
CA ASN A 102 -12.35 11.63 11.42
C ASN A 102 -13.70 11.65 10.67
N MET A 103 -14.51 10.58 10.74
CA MET A 103 -15.94 10.71 10.41
C MET A 103 -16.67 11.75 11.28
N ALA A 104 -16.16 12.06 12.48
CA ALA A 104 -16.74 13.05 13.39
C ALA A 104 -16.31 14.52 13.13
N LEU A 105 -15.26 14.77 12.33
CA LEU A 105 -14.74 16.12 12.04
C LEU A 105 -14.95 16.56 10.58
N ALA A 106 -15.79 15.87 9.83
CA ALA A 106 -16.04 16.05 8.39
C ALA A 106 -16.82 17.33 8.01
N ASN A 107 -16.74 18.40 8.81
CA ASN A 107 -17.29 19.72 8.48
C ASN A 107 -16.18 20.79 8.52
N LYS A 108 -15.36 20.82 7.45
CA LYS A 108 -14.70 22.00 6.86
C LYS A 108 -13.73 21.55 5.76
N SER A 109 -14.07 21.92 4.51
CA SER A 109 -13.31 21.72 3.26
C SER A 109 -12.83 20.28 2.99
N THR A 110 -13.75 19.40 2.61
CA THR A 110 -13.48 17.99 2.27
C THR A 110 -12.50 17.86 1.11
N ASP A 111 -12.76 18.50 -0.03
CA ASP A 111 -11.99 18.23 -1.28
C ASP A 111 -10.51 18.59 -1.19
N LYS A 112 -10.16 19.70 -0.52
CA LYS A 112 -8.76 20.10 -0.33
C LYS A 112 -8.00 19.13 0.58
N ARG A 113 -8.67 18.53 1.58
CA ARG A 113 -8.05 17.50 2.43
C ARG A 113 -7.91 16.17 1.71
N LEU A 114 -8.86 15.81 0.84
CA LEU A 114 -8.79 14.57 0.07
C LEU A 114 -7.66 14.57 -0.94
N ASN A 115 -7.42 15.72 -1.60
CA ASN A 115 -6.40 15.85 -2.63
C ASN A 115 -5.05 16.37 -2.12
N GLN A 116 -4.89 16.54 -0.80
CA GLN A 116 -3.71 17.19 -0.22
C GLN A 116 -2.39 16.54 -0.68
N GLU A 117 -2.30 15.22 -0.67
CA GLU A 117 -1.08 14.53 -1.11
C GLU A 117 -0.91 14.56 -2.64
N VAL A 118 -2.00 14.41 -3.40
CA VAL A 118 -1.96 14.59 -4.85
C VAL A 118 -1.40 15.98 -5.19
N GLU A 119 -1.84 17.02 -4.48
CA GLU A 119 -1.34 18.39 -4.63
C GLU A 119 0.13 18.51 -4.19
N GLN A 120 0.51 17.93 -3.05
CA GLN A 120 1.89 17.90 -2.54
C GLN A 120 2.86 17.31 -3.57
N PHE A 121 2.48 16.18 -4.19
CA PHE A 121 3.26 15.53 -5.23
C PHE A 121 2.94 16.06 -6.63
N ARG A 122 2.13 17.11 -6.74
CA ARG A 122 1.70 17.73 -8.00
C ARG A 122 1.07 16.74 -9.00
N GLY A 123 0.54 15.61 -8.53
CA GLY A 123 0.00 14.53 -9.35
C GLY A 123 1.07 13.68 -10.03
N ASP A 124 2.34 13.78 -9.65
CA ASP A 124 3.41 12.95 -10.16
C ASP A 124 3.68 11.76 -9.22
N GLY A 125 3.55 10.54 -9.74
CA GLY A 125 3.82 9.34 -8.96
C GLY A 125 3.39 8.06 -9.65
N ILE A 126 3.62 6.95 -8.95
CA ILE A 126 3.19 5.60 -9.32
C ILE A 126 2.12 5.17 -8.32
N LEU A 127 0.96 4.77 -8.82
CA LEU A 127 -0.10 4.17 -8.01
C LEU A 127 -0.10 2.64 -8.20
N VAL A 128 0.08 1.91 -7.11
CA VAL A 128 0.02 0.45 -7.10
C VAL A 128 -1.34 0.00 -6.58
N ILE A 129 -2.10 -0.70 -7.44
CA ILE A 129 -3.39 -1.29 -7.10
C ILE A 129 -3.24 -2.81 -7.04
N ARG A 130 -3.58 -3.40 -5.89
CA ARG A 130 -3.65 -4.85 -5.68
C ARG A 130 -5.11 -5.27 -5.50
N ASN A 131 -5.41 -6.52 -5.84
CA ASN A 131 -6.64 -7.21 -5.44
C ASN A 131 -7.02 -6.85 -3.99
N PRO A 132 -8.14 -6.14 -3.76
CA PRO A 132 -8.52 -5.63 -2.45
C PRO A 132 -8.74 -6.76 -1.44
N PHE A 133 -9.27 -7.92 -1.84
CA PHE A 133 -9.41 -9.07 -0.94
C PHE A 133 -8.05 -9.46 -0.32
N LYS A 134 -7.01 -9.56 -1.15
CA LYS A 134 -5.67 -9.93 -0.68
C LYS A 134 -4.96 -8.80 0.04
N ALA A 135 -5.13 -7.56 -0.41
CA ALA A 135 -4.53 -6.40 0.23
C ALA A 135 -5.05 -6.22 1.66
N ILE A 136 -6.37 -6.33 1.86
CA ILE A 136 -7.02 -6.20 3.16
C ILE A 136 -6.61 -7.35 4.11
N LEU A 137 -6.55 -8.59 3.61
CA LEU A 137 -6.03 -9.72 4.41
C LEU A 137 -4.58 -9.50 4.83
N SER A 138 -3.74 -9.06 3.89
CA SER A 138 -2.34 -8.74 4.17
C SER A 138 -2.21 -7.63 5.19
N TYR A 139 -3.09 -6.61 5.14
CA TYR A 139 -3.08 -5.51 6.09
C TYR A 139 -3.52 -5.96 7.49
N ARG A 140 -4.54 -6.82 7.59
CA ARG A 140 -4.97 -7.40 8.87
C ARG A 140 -3.81 -8.18 9.50
N ASN A 141 -3.16 -9.05 8.73
CA ASN A 141 -2.00 -9.81 9.20
C ASN A 141 -0.88 -8.90 9.72
N PHE A 142 -0.53 -7.85 8.96
CA PHE A 142 0.47 -6.87 9.39
C PHE A 142 0.10 -6.17 10.72
N ALA A 143 -1.17 -5.79 10.91
CA ALA A 143 -1.64 -5.10 12.11
C ALA A 143 -1.47 -5.92 13.41
N PHE A 144 -1.38 -7.25 13.31
CA PHE A 144 -1.14 -8.15 14.44
C PHE A 144 0.29 -8.66 14.52
N GLY A 145 0.89 -8.94 13.37
CA GLY A 145 2.19 -9.56 13.26
C GLY A 145 3.35 -8.69 13.71
N GLY A 146 3.20 -7.36 13.72
CA GLY A 146 4.22 -6.36 14.09
C GLY A 146 5.41 -6.29 13.10
N ASN A 147 5.84 -7.45 12.61
CA ASN A 147 6.82 -7.64 11.56
C ASN A 147 6.10 -7.85 10.22
N MET A 148 6.71 -7.41 9.12
CA MET A 148 6.15 -7.46 7.75
C MET A 148 5.76 -8.88 7.23
N ALA A 149 5.92 -9.94 8.04
CA ALA A 149 5.61 -11.34 7.72
C ALA A 149 4.73 -12.05 8.76
N GLY A 150 4.33 -11.38 9.85
CA GLY A 150 3.55 -12.04 10.91
C GLY A 150 2.10 -12.31 10.49
N LEU A 151 1.54 -13.42 10.96
CA LEU A 151 0.15 -13.80 10.73
C LEU A 151 -0.74 -13.32 11.87
N ALA A 152 -1.95 -12.86 11.54
CA ALA A 152 -2.95 -12.58 12.55
C ALA A 152 -3.51 -13.91 13.12
N PRO A 153 -3.81 -13.96 14.43
CA PRO A 153 -4.46 -15.12 15.03
C PRO A 153 -5.90 -15.27 14.52
N ALA A 154 -6.50 -16.44 14.70
CA ALA A 154 -7.83 -16.78 14.18
C ALA A 154 -8.90 -15.78 14.63
N GLU A 155 -8.82 -15.37 15.89
CA GLU A 155 -9.75 -14.47 16.57
C GLU A 155 -9.74 -13.07 15.93
N ALA A 156 -8.67 -12.69 15.24
CA ALA A 156 -8.61 -11.42 14.52
C ALA A 156 -9.57 -11.36 13.33
N PHE A 157 -10.14 -12.49 12.90
CA PHE A 157 -11.14 -12.60 11.83
C PHE A 157 -12.56 -12.80 12.36
N SER A 158 -12.77 -12.70 13.68
CA SER A 158 -14.08 -12.83 14.30
C SER A 158 -15.00 -11.66 13.94
N GLN A 159 -16.24 -12.03 13.61
CA GLN A 159 -17.35 -11.10 13.33
C GLN A 159 -18.08 -10.74 14.62
N GLY A 160 -18.87 -9.67 14.58
CA GLY A 160 -19.77 -9.32 15.67
C GLY A 160 -19.89 -7.82 15.95
N PRO A 161 -20.79 -7.46 16.90
CA PRO A 161 -21.14 -6.06 17.18
C PRO A 161 -20.11 -5.36 18.07
N GLY A 162 -19.35 -6.11 18.86
CA GLY A 162 -18.43 -5.59 19.87
C GLY A 162 -16.97 -5.89 19.54
N PRO A 163 -16.04 -4.97 19.86
CA PRO A 163 -14.63 -5.19 19.62
C PRO A 163 -14.12 -6.45 20.30
N ILE A 164 -13.15 -7.10 19.65
CA ILE A 164 -12.52 -8.31 20.13
C ILE A 164 -11.36 -7.98 21.07
N VAL A 165 -11.03 -8.91 21.97
CA VAL A 165 -9.92 -8.77 22.92
C VAL A 165 -8.89 -9.84 22.60
N ILE A 166 -7.67 -9.42 22.29
CA ILE A 166 -6.53 -10.32 22.04
C ILE A 166 -5.40 -9.90 22.98
N GLY A 167 -5.08 -10.76 23.94
CA GLY A 167 -4.21 -10.41 25.05
C GLY A 167 -4.78 -9.22 25.83
N THR A 168 -4.02 -8.13 25.94
CA THR A 168 -4.44 -6.88 26.59
C THR A 168 -5.05 -5.86 25.62
N ARG A 169 -5.07 -6.14 24.31
CA ARG A 169 -5.50 -5.19 23.28
C ARG A 169 -6.97 -5.37 22.92
N ARG A 170 -7.71 -4.25 22.93
CA ARG A 170 -9.05 -4.16 22.36
C ARG A 170 -8.95 -3.73 20.90
N ILE A 171 -9.43 -4.56 20.00
CA ILE A 171 -9.26 -4.43 18.55
C ILE A 171 -10.63 -4.43 17.85
N SER A 172 -10.70 -3.74 16.71
CA SER A 172 -11.92 -3.74 15.89
C SER A 172 -12.26 -5.15 15.41
N THR A 173 -13.56 -5.42 15.30
CA THR A 173 -14.06 -6.66 14.68
C THR A 173 -13.67 -6.74 13.22
N TRP A 174 -13.77 -7.95 12.67
CA TRP A 174 -13.53 -8.16 11.26
C TRP A 174 -14.44 -7.29 10.38
N ASP A 175 -15.73 -7.19 10.71
CA ASP A 175 -16.70 -6.37 9.96
C ASP A 175 -16.33 -4.89 9.92
N GLN A 176 -15.94 -4.34 11.07
CA GLN A 176 -15.52 -2.94 11.18
C GLN A 176 -14.20 -2.69 10.45
N PHE A 177 -13.29 -3.66 10.48
CA PHE A 177 -12.02 -3.57 9.78
C PHE A 177 -12.21 -3.63 8.26
N ILE A 178 -13.03 -4.56 7.76
CA ILE A 178 -13.37 -4.66 6.34
C ILE A 178 -14.01 -3.37 5.86
N SER A 179 -15.05 -2.89 6.54
CA SER A 179 -15.80 -1.71 6.10
C SER A 179 -14.90 -0.48 5.94
N ARG A 180 -14.00 -0.24 6.90
CA ARG A 180 -13.02 0.85 6.83
C ARG A 180 -11.98 0.60 5.75
N SER A 181 -11.44 -0.62 5.66
CA SER A 181 -10.37 -0.96 4.71
C SER A 181 -10.84 -0.87 3.26
N VAL A 182 -12.07 -1.30 2.96
CA VAL A 182 -12.65 -1.19 1.62
C VAL A 182 -12.84 0.27 1.23
N ALA A 183 -13.46 1.07 2.12
CA ALA A 183 -13.65 2.50 1.87
C ALA A 183 -12.31 3.21 1.62
N SER A 184 -11.28 2.91 2.42
CA SER A 184 -9.95 3.49 2.23
C SER A 184 -9.23 3.01 0.98
N TRP A 185 -9.35 1.73 0.61
CA TRP A 185 -8.77 1.21 -0.64
C TRP A 185 -9.40 1.90 -1.85
N GLU A 186 -10.73 2.02 -1.86
CA GLU A 186 -11.47 2.71 -2.92
C GLU A 186 -11.06 4.17 -3.06
N MET A 187 -11.05 4.85 -1.93
CA MET A 187 -10.82 6.28 -1.87
C MET A 187 -9.42 6.63 -2.35
N LEU A 188 -8.41 5.95 -1.81
CA LEU A 188 -7.02 6.13 -2.22
C LEU A 188 -6.88 5.88 -3.73
N ALA A 189 -7.41 4.77 -4.23
CA ALA A 189 -7.32 4.45 -5.65
C ALA A 189 -7.99 5.53 -6.52
N THR A 190 -9.25 5.88 -6.22
CA THR A 190 -10.03 6.80 -7.04
C THR A 190 -9.52 8.24 -6.99
N VAL A 191 -9.07 8.73 -5.83
CA VAL A 191 -8.46 10.07 -5.69
C VAL A 191 -7.19 10.15 -6.53
N TRP A 192 -6.29 9.18 -6.41
CA TRP A 192 -5.04 9.19 -7.17
C TRP A 192 -5.24 8.96 -8.66
N ILE A 193 -6.12 8.04 -9.08
CA ILE A 193 -6.46 7.84 -10.50
C ILE A 193 -6.89 9.17 -11.14
N ARG A 194 -7.76 9.94 -10.46
CA ARG A 194 -8.23 11.23 -10.96
C ARG A 194 -7.15 12.31 -10.95
N GLY A 195 -6.28 12.28 -9.93
CA GLY A 195 -5.26 13.29 -9.67
C GLY A 195 -3.93 13.16 -10.41
N LEU A 196 -3.60 11.98 -10.95
CA LEU A 196 -2.30 11.75 -11.63
C LEU A 196 -2.17 12.57 -12.93
N LYS A 197 -0.99 13.16 -13.19
CA LYS A 197 -0.73 14.04 -14.35
C LYS A 197 -0.02 13.36 -15.53
N ARG A 198 0.74 12.29 -15.32
CA ARG A 198 1.48 11.57 -16.38
C ARG A 198 0.82 10.23 -16.73
N ARG A 199 1.14 9.68 -17.92
CA ARG A 199 0.67 8.36 -18.37
C ARG A 199 0.89 7.36 -17.25
N THR A 200 -0.22 6.88 -16.72
CA THR A 200 -0.29 6.02 -15.55
C THR A 200 0.31 4.66 -15.90
N GLU A 201 1.37 4.26 -15.20
CA GLU A 201 1.78 2.86 -15.19
C GLU A 201 1.09 2.17 -14.00
N LEU A 202 -0.02 1.50 -14.30
CA LEU A 202 -0.69 0.61 -13.37
C LEU A 202 0.10 -0.68 -13.29
N LEU A 203 0.83 -0.88 -12.18
CA LEU A 203 1.51 -2.15 -11.94
C LEU A 203 0.53 -3.14 -11.32
N PHE A 204 0.11 -4.13 -12.11
CA PHE A 204 -0.61 -5.29 -11.63
C PHE A 204 0.36 -6.35 -11.15
N ARG A 205 0.30 -6.68 -9.85
CA ARG A 205 1.06 -7.81 -9.32
C ARG A 205 0.25 -9.10 -9.44
N GLN A 206 0.60 -9.91 -10.43
CA GLN A 206 0.03 -11.25 -10.64
C GLN A 206 0.76 -12.34 -9.81
N ASP A 207 2.05 -12.16 -9.53
CA ASP A 207 2.89 -13.25 -9.03
C ASP A 207 2.95 -13.39 -7.49
N ASN A 208 2.64 -14.61 -7.07
CA ASN A 208 2.66 -15.15 -5.72
C ASN A 208 4.01 -15.79 -5.33
N SER A 209 5.02 -15.77 -6.20
CA SER A 209 6.35 -16.36 -5.98
C SER A 209 7.14 -15.63 -4.89
N PHE A 210 7.01 -14.31 -4.82
CA PHE A 210 7.71 -13.49 -3.84
C PHE A 210 6.89 -13.33 -2.55
N LYS A 211 6.74 -14.44 -1.81
CA LYS A 211 6.16 -14.47 -0.47
C LYS A 211 7.28 -14.48 0.56
N ARG A 212 7.17 -13.63 1.58
CA ARG A 212 7.99 -13.81 2.78
C ARG A 212 7.60 -15.15 3.40
N SER A 213 8.57 -15.88 3.93
CA SER A 213 8.32 -17.10 4.70
C SER A 213 7.29 -16.80 5.79
N GLU A 214 6.14 -17.46 5.72
CA GLU A 214 5.08 -17.28 6.71
C GLU A 214 5.59 -17.79 8.06
N SER A 215 5.62 -16.93 9.08
CA SER A 215 6.01 -17.32 10.43
C SER A 215 4.78 -17.86 11.18
N GLY A 216 4.48 -19.14 11.01
CA GLY A 216 3.47 -19.86 11.79
C GLY A 216 2.32 -20.48 10.97
N PRO A 217 1.46 -21.29 11.62
CA PRO A 217 0.33 -21.94 10.95
C PRO A 217 -0.77 -20.94 10.56
N LYS A 218 -1.40 -21.15 9.40
CA LYS A 218 -2.61 -20.41 9.01
C LYS A 218 -3.78 -20.86 9.87
N ASN A 219 -4.14 -20.04 10.84
CA ASN A 219 -5.22 -20.37 11.78
C ASN A 219 -6.58 -19.77 11.39
N TYR A 220 -6.76 -19.28 10.15
CA TYR A 220 -8.00 -18.61 9.71
C TYR A 220 -8.69 -19.32 8.54
N PRO A 221 -10.01 -19.11 8.32
CA PRO A 221 -10.77 -19.78 7.27
C PRO A 221 -10.18 -19.56 5.87
N LYS A 222 -10.32 -20.56 4.98
CA LYS A 222 -9.83 -20.48 3.58
C LYS A 222 -10.38 -19.24 2.83
N ASN A 223 -11.59 -18.82 3.17
CA ASN A 223 -12.19 -17.55 2.80
C ASN A 223 -12.82 -16.92 4.07
N PRO A 224 -12.27 -15.81 4.62
CA PRO A 224 -12.82 -15.18 5.81
C PRO A 224 -13.89 -14.11 5.50
N PHE A 225 -14.28 -13.92 4.24
CA PHE A 225 -15.25 -12.91 3.84
C PHE A 225 -16.67 -13.48 3.84
N THR A 226 -17.61 -12.75 4.45
CA THR A 226 -19.05 -13.02 4.26
C THR A 226 -19.52 -12.57 2.88
N GLU A 227 -20.70 -13.03 2.46
CA GLU A 227 -21.33 -12.56 1.21
C GLU A 227 -21.54 -11.04 1.18
N SER A 228 -21.98 -10.43 2.28
CA SER A 228 -22.18 -8.98 2.36
C SER A 228 -20.86 -8.19 2.25
N GLN A 229 -19.80 -8.68 2.90
CA GLN A 229 -18.46 -8.10 2.79
C GLN A 229 -17.90 -8.27 1.37
N HIS A 230 -18.18 -9.41 0.74
CA HIS A 230 -17.79 -9.68 -0.63
C HIS A 230 -18.45 -8.69 -1.61
N LEU A 231 -19.77 -8.50 -1.50
CA LEU A 231 -20.51 -7.51 -2.30
C LEU A 231 -19.99 -6.08 -2.08
N LEU A 232 -19.63 -5.73 -0.83
CA LEU A 232 -19.02 -4.43 -0.52
C LEU A 232 -17.69 -4.24 -1.27
N ILE A 233 -16.83 -5.26 -1.28
CA ILE A 233 -15.54 -5.22 -2.01
C ILE A 233 -15.77 -5.15 -3.52
N LEU A 234 -16.71 -5.92 -4.07
CA LEU A 234 -17.03 -5.88 -5.50
C LEU A 234 -17.54 -4.50 -5.93
N LYS A 235 -18.38 -3.86 -5.12
CA LYS A 235 -18.87 -2.50 -5.39
C LYS A 235 -17.73 -1.50 -5.43
N SER A 236 -16.78 -1.66 -4.52
CA SER A 236 -15.58 -0.84 -4.49
C SER A 236 -14.70 -1.02 -5.73
N ILE A 237 -14.50 -2.26 -6.18
CA ILE A 237 -13.81 -2.57 -7.44
C ILE A 237 -14.50 -1.86 -8.61
N GLN A 238 -15.83 -1.90 -8.69
CA GLN A 238 -16.58 -1.20 -9.74
C GLN A 238 -16.37 0.31 -9.72
N ASN A 239 -16.35 0.93 -8.55
CA ASN A 239 -16.10 2.37 -8.44
C ASN A 239 -14.68 2.75 -8.93
N VAL A 240 -13.69 1.90 -8.65
CA VAL A 240 -12.32 2.07 -9.19
C VAL A 240 -12.29 1.86 -10.70
N GLN A 241 -13.00 0.85 -11.22
CA GLN A 241 -13.14 0.61 -12.66
C GLN A 241 -13.74 1.82 -13.39
N LEU A 242 -14.75 2.45 -12.81
CA LEU A 242 -15.36 3.67 -13.37
C LEU A 242 -14.35 4.81 -13.41
N ALA A 243 -13.59 5.04 -12.32
CA ALA A 243 -12.56 6.07 -12.30
C ALA A 243 -11.45 5.83 -13.34
N LEU A 244 -11.05 4.58 -13.58
CA LEU A 244 -10.10 4.20 -14.64
C LEU A 244 -10.69 4.51 -16.02
N LYS A 245 -11.94 4.09 -16.26
CA LYS A 245 -12.65 4.33 -17.52
C LYS A 245 -12.78 5.83 -17.83
N ASP A 246 -13.16 6.64 -16.85
CA ASP A 246 -13.30 8.10 -16.99
C ASP A 246 -11.97 8.77 -17.36
N ARG A 247 -10.85 8.17 -16.95
CA ARG A 247 -9.48 8.59 -17.27
C ARG A 247 -8.91 7.97 -18.54
N GLY A 248 -9.68 7.11 -19.22
CA GLY A 248 -9.22 6.37 -20.40
C GLY A 248 -8.06 5.40 -20.11
N LEU A 249 -7.99 4.85 -18.90
CA LEU A 249 -6.98 3.89 -18.47
C LEU A 249 -7.48 2.46 -18.62
N ASP A 250 -6.54 1.52 -18.71
CA ASP A 250 -6.84 0.09 -18.77
C ASP A 250 -7.63 -0.36 -17.53
N PRO A 251 -8.61 -1.27 -17.69
CA PRO A 251 -9.36 -1.82 -16.57
C PRO A 251 -8.45 -2.65 -15.64
N LEU A 252 -8.87 -2.85 -14.39
CA LEU A 252 -8.24 -3.84 -13.52
C LEU A 252 -8.51 -5.25 -14.10
N PRO A 253 -7.53 -6.17 -14.03
CA PRO A 253 -7.68 -7.56 -14.46
C PRO A 253 -8.39 -8.37 -13.36
N VAL A 254 -9.67 -8.06 -13.13
CA VAL A 254 -10.48 -8.61 -12.03
C VAL A 254 -10.65 -10.13 -12.12
N GLU A 255 -10.57 -10.69 -13.33
CA GLU A 255 -10.57 -12.13 -13.58
C GLU A 255 -9.37 -12.86 -12.95
N MET A 256 -8.27 -12.14 -12.66
CA MET A 256 -7.09 -12.68 -11.99
C MET A 256 -7.18 -12.57 -10.46
N TYR A 257 -8.22 -11.91 -9.93
CA TYR A 257 -8.32 -11.66 -8.50
C TYR A 257 -8.85 -12.90 -7.78
N ASP A 258 -8.01 -13.49 -6.93
CA ASP A 258 -8.47 -14.43 -5.90
C ASP A 258 -9.69 -13.87 -5.16
N PHE A 259 -10.70 -14.72 -4.94
CA PHE A 259 -11.98 -14.38 -4.36
C PHE A 259 -12.84 -13.43 -5.20
N TYR A 260 -12.49 -13.08 -6.43
CA TYR A 260 -13.42 -12.32 -7.26
C TYR A 260 -14.55 -13.21 -7.77
N THR A 261 -15.79 -12.74 -7.59
CA THR A 261 -16.99 -13.37 -8.14
C THR A 261 -17.81 -12.29 -8.85
N PRO A 262 -18.21 -12.46 -10.12
CA PRO A 262 -19.04 -11.46 -10.79
C PRO A 262 -20.36 -11.19 -10.04
N MET A 263 -20.77 -9.94 -9.90
CA MET A 263 -21.94 -9.56 -9.10
C MET A 263 -23.25 -10.25 -9.52
N TYR A 264 -23.43 -10.53 -10.81
CA TYR A 264 -24.64 -11.19 -11.31
C TYR A 264 -24.83 -12.60 -10.74
N GLN A 265 -23.76 -13.24 -10.25
CA GLN A 265 -23.83 -14.56 -9.61
C GLN A 265 -24.45 -14.51 -8.20
N TYR A 266 -24.61 -13.33 -7.61
CA TYR A 266 -25.31 -13.13 -6.33
C TYR A 266 -26.83 -12.91 -6.50
N GLY A 267 -27.39 -13.17 -7.69
CA GLY A 267 -28.83 -13.31 -7.89
C GLY A 267 -29.67 -12.01 -7.85
N ARG A 268 -29.07 -10.84 -7.64
CA ARG A 268 -29.74 -9.53 -7.78
C ARG A 268 -28.76 -8.45 -8.24
N TRP A 269 -28.53 -8.34 -9.54
CA TRP A 269 -27.94 -7.14 -10.12
C TRP A 269 -28.44 -6.97 -11.56
N GLU A 270 -29.55 -6.24 -11.72
CA GLU A 270 -29.88 -5.62 -13.00
C GLU A 270 -29.00 -4.37 -13.10
N GLY A 271 -27.87 -4.48 -13.82
CA GLY A 271 -26.98 -3.35 -14.03
C GLY A 271 -27.68 -2.18 -14.76
N TYR A 272 -27.16 -0.97 -14.56
CA TYR A 272 -27.51 0.19 -15.36
C TYR A 272 -27.16 -0.09 -16.84
N ARG A 273 -28.20 -0.13 -17.68
CA ARG A 273 -28.07 0.10 -19.13
C ARG A 273 -27.64 1.54 -19.38
#